data_AF-A0A3C2A3P1-F1
#
_entry.id   AF-A0A3C2A3P1-F1
#
_cell.length_a   1.000
_cell.length_b   1.000
_cell.length_c   1.000
_cell.angle_alpha   90.00
_cell.angle_beta   90.00
_cell.angle_gamma   90.00
#
_symmetry.space_group_name_H-M   'P 1'
#
loop_
_entity.id
_entity.type
_entity.pdbx_description
1 polymer ?
#
loop_
_entity_poly.entity_id
_entity_poly.type
_entity_poly.pdbx_seq_one_letter_code
_entity_poly.pdbx_strand_id
1 'polypeptide(L)'
;MGKQVRPFVFAGGYYAFRLTGNKTLEVSGIDEASGGAVALNGETLRVNVGPQFASQAYGALGGVGVSFDFWNIRTVIDFTYRYGLSNVIEPTERYSINQLAGLGEVPDDYRLNNLSASVSVDFPLRFISKIYEPF
;
A
#
# COMPACT_ATOMS: atom_id res chain seq x y z
N MET A 1 -35.36 -8.87 20.15
CA MET A 1 -33.89 -9.01 20.15
C MET A 1 -33.48 -9.62 18.83
N GLY A 2 -32.96 -8.86 17.86
CA GLY A 2 -32.73 -9.44 16.53
C GLY A 2 -31.95 -8.51 15.60
N LYS A 3 -30.85 -9.05 15.07
CA LYS A 3 -29.84 -8.48 14.16
C LYS A 3 -28.77 -7.60 14.81
N GLN A 4 -27.92 -8.22 15.63
CA GLN A 4 -26.63 -7.64 16.04
C GLN A 4 -25.59 -7.62 14.90
N VAL A 5 -25.74 -8.44 13.85
CA VAL A 5 -24.79 -8.51 12.72
C VAL A 5 -25.46 -8.02 11.44
N ARG A 6 -24.82 -7.08 10.75
CA ARG A 6 -25.25 -6.47 9.49
C ARG A 6 -24.14 -6.64 8.44
N PRO A 7 -24.25 -7.63 7.54
CA PRO A 7 -23.34 -7.73 6.41
C PRO A 7 -23.59 -6.61 5.40
N PHE A 8 -22.54 -6.17 4.72
CA PHE A 8 -22.61 -5.17 3.66
C PHE A 8 -21.59 -5.46 2.57
N VAL A 9 -21.84 -4.90 1.40
CA VAL A 9 -20.93 -4.89 0.25
C VAL A 9 -20.75 -3.45 -0.20
N PHE A 10 -19.60 -3.14 -0.78
CA PHE A 10 -19.31 -1.80 -1.29
C PHE A 10 -18.43 -1.86 -2.53
N ALA A 11 -18.53 -0.83 -3.34
CA ALA A 11 -17.67 -0.58 -4.48
C ALA A 11 -17.42 0.92 -4.60
N GLY A 12 -16.27 1.30 -5.14
CA GLY A 12 -15.88 2.70 -5.29
C GLY A 12 -14.60 2.87 -6.09
N GLY A 13 -14.08 4.10 -6.10
CA GLY A 13 -12.78 4.43 -6.66
C GLY A 13 -11.80 4.88 -5.58
N TYR A 14 -10.50 4.74 -5.84
CA TYR A 14 -9.45 5.36 -5.03
C TYR A 14 -8.55 6.24 -5.87
N TYR A 15 -7.94 7.20 -5.20
CA TYR A 15 -6.87 8.03 -5.70
C TYR A 15 -5.74 8.06 -4.67
N ALA A 16 -4.51 7.84 -5.12
CA ALA A 16 -3.32 7.75 -4.29
C ALA A 16 -2.24 8.68 -4.84
N PHE A 17 -1.45 9.27 -3.95
CA PHE A 17 -0.28 10.08 -4.29
C PHE A 17 0.97 9.46 -3.67
N ARG A 18 2.09 9.52 -4.39
CA ARG A 18 3.38 9.02 -3.91
C ARG A 18 4.03 10.08 -3.01
N LEU A 19 4.47 9.66 -1.82
CA LEU A 19 5.24 10.50 -0.91
C LEU A 19 6.75 10.35 -1.11
N THR A 20 7.27 9.12 -1.16
CA THR A 20 8.71 8.84 -1.29
C THR A 20 8.94 7.52 -2.03
N GLY A 21 10.15 7.32 -2.56
CA GLY A 21 10.57 6.09 -3.23
C GLY A 21 12.08 5.93 -3.20
N ASN A 22 12.58 4.88 -2.54
CA ASN A 22 14.01 4.58 -2.46
C ASN A 22 14.23 3.13 -2.91
N LYS A 23 15.31 2.90 -3.66
CA LYS A 23 15.78 1.56 -4.03
C LYS A 23 17.17 1.35 -3.45
N THR A 24 17.37 0.19 -2.84
CA THR A 24 18.68 -0.24 -2.32
C THR A 24 19.09 -1.47 -3.13
N LEU A 25 20.28 -1.43 -3.71
CA LEU A 25 20.92 -2.56 -4.36
C LEU A 25 22.10 -3.02 -3.53
N GLU A 26 22.15 -4.31 -3.28
CA GLU A 26 23.26 -4.98 -2.63
C GLU A 26 23.81 -6.01 -3.60
N VAL A 27 25.03 -5.79 -4.09
CA VAL A 27 25.73 -6.75 -4.94
C VAL A 27 26.52 -7.65 -4.01
N SER A 28 26.48 -8.96 -4.21
CA SER A 28 27.38 -9.89 -3.52
C SER A 28 27.80 -10.99 -4.50
N GLY A 29 29.02 -11.49 -4.35
CA GLY A 29 29.54 -12.51 -5.27
C GLY A 29 30.77 -13.21 -4.70
N ILE A 30 31.14 -14.34 -5.30
CA ILE A 30 32.41 -14.99 -5.04
C ILE A 30 33.22 -14.84 -6.32
N ASP A 31 34.33 -14.13 -6.25
CA ASP A 31 35.27 -14.00 -7.36
C ASP A 31 36.21 -15.19 -7.36
N GLU A 32 36.25 -15.92 -8.49
CA GLU A 32 37.16 -17.05 -8.72
C GLU A 32 38.19 -16.74 -9.83
N ALA A 33 38.26 -15.50 -10.33
CA ALA A 33 39.13 -15.12 -11.45
C ALA A 33 40.64 -15.13 -11.08
N SER A 34 40.98 -15.19 -9.79
CA SER A 34 42.35 -15.07 -9.27
C SER A 34 42.97 -16.39 -8.78
N GLY A 35 42.36 -17.55 -9.08
CA GLY A 35 42.88 -18.86 -8.65
C GLY A 35 42.56 -19.23 -7.19
N GLY A 36 41.65 -18.50 -6.54
CA GLY A 36 41.08 -18.81 -5.24
C GLY A 36 39.72 -18.12 -5.08
N ALA A 37 38.83 -18.70 -4.29
CA ALA A 37 37.50 -18.16 -4.03
C ALA A 37 37.58 -17.01 -3.00
N VAL A 38 37.39 -15.77 -3.45
CA VAL A 38 37.35 -14.59 -2.59
C VAL A 38 35.93 -14.04 -2.57
N ALA A 39 35.35 -13.88 -1.38
CA ALA A 39 34.03 -13.26 -1.23
C ALA A 39 34.11 -11.75 -1.51
N LEU A 40 33.41 -11.29 -2.54
CA LEU A 40 33.09 -9.89 -2.77
C LEU A 40 31.97 -9.50 -1.81
N ASN A 41 32.32 -8.85 -0.69
CA ASN A 41 31.38 -8.10 0.12
C ASN A 41 31.00 -6.85 -0.67
N GLY A 42 29.95 -6.93 -1.49
CA GLY A 42 29.69 -5.89 -2.45
C GLY A 42 29.00 -4.67 -1.85
N GLU A 43 29.23 -3.57 -2.56
CA GLU A 43 28.85 -2.23 -2.16
C GLU A 43 27.32 -2.08 -2.17
N THR A 44 26.77 -1.45 -1.13
CA THR A 44 25.34 -1.13 -1.06
C THR A 44 25.08 0.21 -1.74
N LEU A 45 24.43 0.18 -2.90
CA LEU A 45 24.03 1.38 -3.63
C LEU A 45 22.59 1.74 -3.28
N ARG A 46 22.38 2.87 -2.60
CA ARG A 46 21.05 3.42 -2.29
C ARG A 46 20.75 4.62 -3.19
N VAL A 47 19.68 4.53 -3.97
CA VAL A 47 19.27 5.58 -4.92
C VAL A 47 17.82 6.00 -4.69
N ASN A 48 17.55 7.31 -4.80
CA ASN A 48 16.19 7.84 -4.80
C ASN A 48 15.55 7.56 -6.17
N VAL A 49 14.62 6.62 -6.19
CA VAL A 49 13.89 6.21 -7.40
C VAL A 49 12.53 6.89 -7.53
N GLY A 50 12.22 7.84 -6.64
CA GLY A 50 10.96 8.60 -6.66
C GLY A 50 10.53 9.01 -8.06
N PRO A 51 11.36 9.71 -8.86
CA PRO A 51 10.99 10.13 -10.22
C PRO A 51 10.61 9.00 -11.17
N GLN A 52 11.14 7.77 -11.01
CA GLN A 52 10.82 6.62 -11.87
C GLN A 52 9.41 6.06 -11.61
N PHE A 53 8.82 6.35 -10.45
CA PHE A 53 7.43 5.99 -10.16
C PHE A 53 6.50 7.11 -10.63
N ALA A 54 5.24 6.79 -10.87
CA ALA A 54 4.19 7.78 -11.11
C ALA A 54 3.94 8.60 -9.82
N SER A 55 3.64 9.89 -9.96
CA SER A 55 3.30 10.76 -8.82
C SER A 55 1.94 10.43 -8.22
N GLN A 56 1.04 9.89 -9.05
CA GLN A 56 -0.35 9.62 -8.73
C GLN A 56 -0.78 8.26 -9.29
N ALA A 57 -1.65 7.57 -8.57
CA ALA A 57 -2.25 6.32 -9.01
C ALA A 57 -3.73 6.30 -8.68
N TYR A 58 -4.54 5.70 -9.55
CA TYR A 58 -5.98 5.58 -9.35
C TYR A 58 -6.47 4.19 -9.72
N GLY A 59 -7.63 3.84 -9.18
CA GLY A 59 -8.22 2.54 -9.45
C GLY A 59 -9.61 2.37 -8.90
N ALA A 60 -10.14 1.19 -9.11
CA ALA A 60 -11.39 0.75 -8.52
C ALA A 60 -11.12 -0.01 -7.22
N LEU A 61 -12.08 -0.02 -6.31
CA LEU A 61 -12.07 -0.87 -5.13
C LEU A 61 -13.45 -1.48 -4.92
N GLY A 62 -13.46 -2.67 -4.34
CA GLY A 62 -14.68 -3.36 -3.96
C GLY A 62 -14.40 -4.25 -2.77
N GLY A 63 -15.43 -4.46 -1.96
CA GLY A 63 -15.24 -5.20 -0.72
C GLY A 63 -16.54 -5.67 -0.10
N VAL A 64 -16.34 -6.49 0.91
CA VAL A 64 -17.41 -7.07 1.73
C VAL A 64 -17.05 -6.85 3.18
N GLY A 65 -18.05 -6.67 4.03
CA GLY A 65 -17.83 -6.51 5.45
C GLY A 65 -19.03 -6.87 6.28
N VAL A 66 -18.81 -6.92 7.58
CA VAL A 66 -19.83 -7.14 8.60
C VAL A 66 -19.67 -6.06 9.65
N SER A 67 -20.79 -5.43 10.01
CA SER A 67 -20.86 -4.55 11.18
C SER A 67 -21.67 -5.22 12.27
N PHE A 68 -21.20 -5.14 13.51
CA PHE A 68 -21.98 -5.59 14.65
C PHE A 68 -21.96 -4.57 15.78
N ASP A 69 -23.14 -4.39 16.38
CA ASP A 69 -23.31 -3.46 17.49
C ASP A 69 -23.26 -4.26 18.80
N PHE A 70 -22.24 -4.00 19.61
CA PHE A 70 -22.13 -4.51 20.97
C PHE A 70 -22.33 -3.34 21.95
N TRP A 71 -23.45 -3.36 22.66
CA TRP A 71 -23.87 -2.25 23.53
C TRP A 71 -24.00 -0.92 22.77
N ASN A 72 -23.05 -0.01 22.99
CA ASN A 72 -22.97 1.32 22.39
C ASN A 72 -21.69 1.44 21.55
N ILE A 73 -21.11 0.32 21.14
CA ILE A 73 -19.91 0.26 20.31
C ILE A 73 -20.31 -0.42 19.00
N ARG A 74 -19.96 0.19 17.88
CA ARG A 74 -20.10 -0.44 16.57
C ARG A 74 -18.74 -0.94 16.13
N THR A 75 -18.63 -2.25 15.92
CA THR A 75 -17.44 -2.85 15.35
C THR A 75 -17.71 -3.18 13.89
N VAL A 76 -16.77 -2.86 13.02
CA VAL A 76 -16.82 -3.15 11.59
C VAL A 76 -15.59 -3.96 11.22
N ILE A 77 -15.81 -5.06 10.52
CA ILE A 77 -14.75 -5.87 9.91
C ILE A 77 -15.02 -5.89 8.41
N ASP A 78 -14.05 -5.49 7.60
CA ASP A 78 -14.19 -5.48 6.14
C ASP A 78 -12.94 -6.02 5.44
N PHE A 79 -13.18 -6.55 4.25
CA PHE A 79 -12.18 -6.99 3.29
C PHE A 79 -12.36 -6.18 2.02
N THR A 80 -11.31 -5.45 1.64
CA THR A 80 -11.28 -4.59 0.46
C THR A 80 -10.27 -5.13 -0.54
N TYR A 81 -10.70 -5.36 -1.78
CA TYR A 81 -9.82 -5.54 -2.93
C TYR A 81 -9.71 -4.22 -3.70
N ARG A 82 -8.48 -3.79 -3.96
CA ARG A 82 -8.17 -2.62 -4.78
C ARG A 82 -7.55 -3.07 -6.09
N TYR A 83 -8.13 -2.61 -7.19
CA TYR A 83 -7.69 -2.88 -8.56
C TYR A 83 -7.12 -1.60 -9.19
N GLY A 84 -5.82 -1.61 -9.50
CA GLY A 84 -5.12 -0.48 -10.10
C GLY A 84 -5.44 -0.33 -11.59
N LEU A 85 -5.94 0.85 -11.98
CA LEU A 85 -6.22 1.20 -13.37
C LEU A 85 -5.07 1.97 -14.02
N SER A 86 -4.22 2.63 -13.23
CA SER A 86 -3.03 3.33 -13.69
C SER A 86 -1.75 2.51 -13.46
N ASN A 87 -0.74 2.79 -14.27
CA ASN A 87 0.62 2.34 -14.02
C ASN A 87 1.21 3.09 -12.81
N VAL A 88 2.00 2.41 -12.00
CA VAL A 88 2.73 2.98 -10.86
C VAL A 88 4.13 3.41 -11.29
N ILE A 89 4.58 3.05 -12.50
CA ILE A 89 5.82 3.52 -13.13
C ILE A 89 5.54 4.68 -14.06
N GLU A 90 6.44 5.67 -14.07
CA GLU A 90 6.44 6.79 -15.00
C GLU A 90 7.27 6.43 -16.24
N PRO A 91 6.66 6.17 -17.41
CA PRO A 91 7.39 5.67 -18.58
C PRO A 91 8.43 6.66 -19.12
N THR A 92 8.19 7.97 -18.96
CA THR A 92 9.11 9.02 -19.43
C THR A 92 10.38 9.09 -18.60
N GLU A 93 10.30 8.78 -17.31
CA GLU A 93 11.42 8.84 -16.36
C GLU A 93 12.09 7.47 -16.14
N ARG A 94 11.71 6.45 -16.92
CA ARG A 94 12.18 5.06 -16.76
C ARG A 94 13.70 4.94 -16.73
N TYR A 95 14.40 5.71 -17.57
CA TYR A 95 15.86 5.71 -17.70
C TYR A 95 16.54 6.91 -17.03
N SER A 96 15.80 7.70 -16.24
CA SER A 96 16.32 8.94 -15.62
C SER A 96 17.50 8.71 -14.67
N ILE A 97 17.65 7.49 -14.15
CA ILE A 97 18.67 7.13 -13.17
C ILE A 97 19.75 6.26 -13.83
N ASN A 98 20.79 6.93 -14.33
CA ASN A 98 21.91 6.28 -15.04
C ASN A 98 22.62 5.19 -14.22
N GLN A 99 22.72 5.36 -12.90
CA GLN A 99 23.36 4.40 -12.00
C GLN A 99 22.62 3.05 -11.97
N LEU A 100 21.30 3.07 -12.13
CA LEU A 100 20.47 1.87 -12.19
C LEU A 100 20.39 1.33 -13.62
N ALA A 101 20.18 2.20 -14.61
CA ALA A 101 20.14 1.81 -16.01
C ALA A 101 21.45 1.17 -16.49
N GLY A 102 22.61 1.66 -16.02
CA GLY A 102 23.92 1.09 -16.32
C GLY A 102 24.15 -0.30 -15.72
N LEU A 103 23.39 -0.66 -14.68
CA LEU A 103 23.38 -2.00 -14.09
C LEU A 103 22.31 -2.91 -14.72
N GLY A 104 21.56 -2.43 -15.73
CA GLY A 104 20.42 -3.14 -16.31
C GLY A 104 19.15 -3.10 -15.47
N GLU A 105 19.14 -2.35 -14.37
CA GLU A 105 18.04 -2.26 -13.42
C GLU A 105 17.03 -1.20 -13.86
N VAL A 106 16.09 -1.61 -14.72
CA VAL A 106 15.03 -0.75 -15.25
C VAL A 106 13.66 -1.29 -14.84
N PRO A 107 12.79 -0.47 -14.21
CA PRO A 107 11.47 -0.92 -13.81
C PRO A 107 10.54 -1.11 -15.01
N ASP A 108 9.80 -2.22 -15.02
CA ASP A 108 8.73 -2.51 -15.97
C ASP A 108 7.37 -1.97 -15.50
N ASP A 109 6.33 -2.03 -16.31
CA ASP A 109 4.99 -1.55 -15.97
C ASP A 109 4.37 -2.33 -14.81
N TYR A 110 4.04 -1.62 -13.73
CA TYR A 110 3.40 -2.20 -12.55
C TYR A 110 2.04 -1.57 -12.31
N ARG A 111 1.05 -2.40 -11.95
CA ARG A 111 -0.25 -1.94 -11.46
C ARG A 111 -0.43 -2.33 -10.01
N LEU A 112 -0.95 -1.42 -9.20
CA LEU A 112 -1.15 -1.67 -7.78
C LEU A 112 -2.46 -2.44 -7.55
N ASN A 113 -2.34 -3.74 -7.31
CA ASN A 113 -3.45 -4.59 -6.89
C ASN A 113 -3.19 -5.06 -5.45
N ASN A 114 -4.13 -4.84 -4.53
CA ASN A 114 -3.95 -5.27 -3.14
C ASN A 114 -5.26 -5.75 -2.50
N LEU A 115 -5.10 -6.66 -1.54
CA LEU A 115 -6.15 -7.07 -0.62
C LEU A 115 -5.85 -6.48 0.75
N SER A 116 -6.84 -5.86 1.36
CA SER A 116 -6.75 -5.24 2.68
C SER A 116 -7.86 -5.79 3.56
N ALA A 117 -7.55 -6.01 4.84
CA ALA A 117 -8.53 -6.31 5.86
C ALA A 117 -8.44 -5.22 6.93
N SER A 118 -9.58 -4.69 7.35
CA SER A 118 -9.66 -3.68 8.42
C SER A 118 -10.60 -4.11 9.52
N VAL A 119 -10.27 -3.66 10.73
CA VAL A 119 -11.14 -3.72 11.91
C VAL A 119 -11.27 -2.30 12.42
N SER A 120 -12.50 -1.80 12.49
CA SER A 120 -12.81 -0.46 13.00
C SER A 120 -13.78 -0.57 14.17
N VAL A 121 -13.59 0.31 15.16
CA VAL A 121 -14.41 0.38 16.36
C VAL A 121 -14.88 1.82 16.53
N ASP A 122 -16.17 2.03 16.33
CA ASP A 122 -16.80 3.35 16.38
C ASP A 122 -17.52 3.55 17.72
N PHE A 123 -17.16 4.63 18.42
CA PHE A 123 -17.80 5.07 19.65
C PHE A 123 -18.73 6.25 19.36
N PRO A 124 -20.06 6.05 19.27
CA PRO A 124 -21.01 7.14 19.16
C PRO A 124 -21.00 7.99 20.45
N LEU A 125 -20.54 9.24 20.33
CA LEU A 125 -20.37 10.18 21.46
C LEU A 125 -21.70 10.76 22.00
N ARG A 126 -22.86 10.34 21.48
CA ARG A 126 -24.19 10.89 21.81
C ARG A 126 -24.56 10.81 23.30
N PHE A 127 -23.84 10.02 24.12
CA PHE A 127 -24.14 9.84 25.55
C PHE A 127 -23.11 10.45 26.51
N ILE A 128 -22.14 11.25 26.06
CA ILE A 128 -21.19 11.93 26.98
C ILE A 128 -21.81 13.19 27.61
N SER A 129 -22.82 13.80 26.98
CA SER A 129 -23.60 14.86 27.64
C SER A 129 -24.76 14.25 28.44
N LYS A 130 -24.57 14.06 29.74
CA LYS A 130 -25.67 14.02 30.71
C LYS A 130 -26.31 15.41 30.83
N ILE A 131 -26.94 15.90 29.77
CA ILE A 131 -27.92 16.98 29.86
C ILE A 131 -29.24 16.38 29.39
N TYR A 132 -29.79 15.58 30.30
CA TYR A 132 -31.19 15.19 30.26
C TYR A 132 -31.92 16.32 30.99
N GLU A 133 -32.41 17.32 30.25
CA GLU A 133 -33.44 18.22 30.77
C GLU A 133 -34.77 17.81 30.11
N PRO A 134 -35.69 17.20 30.88
CA PRO A 134 -37.06 17.02 30.44
C PRO A 134 -37.80 18.34 30.65
N PHE A 135 -38.24 18.95 29.55
CA PHE A 135 -39.40 19.83 29.54
C PHE A 135 -40.46 19.19 28.65
#